data_AF-A0A2P7MZB2-F1
#
_entry.id   AF-A0A2P7MZB2-F1
#
_cell.length_a   1.000
_cell.length_b   1.000
_cell.length_c   1.000
_cell.angle_alpha   90.00
_cell.angle_beta   90.00
_cell.angle_gamma   90.00
#
_symmetry.space_group_name_H-M   'P 1'
#
loop_
_entity.id
_entity.type
_entity.pdbx_description
1 polymer ?
#
loop_
_entity_poly.entity_id
_entity_poly.type
_entity_poly.pdbx_seq_one_letter_code
_entity_poly.pdbx_strand_id
1 'polypeptide(L)'
;MVMALSRKKPIGYPEISFLSFDVLALLVKLQQEMGLDSVGPVSFSLQTMETLACIRWEHGKPGGDVFFHSLFNRPDVPQPVIEHVLRHELLHLKIPAREIDGKLLHHPPEFWEAEQALVPWKSASWGWMVLAFWEVIKTDIPNECVWVKKSWRKLQKYPYPSWQMILDDQSRYSDKQGQIQILMESL
;
A
#
# COMPACT_ATOMS: atom_id res chain seq x y z
N MET A 1 -26.01 -10.22 -1.98
CA MET A 1 -25.18 -10.64 -0.83
C MET A 1 -23.74 -10.30 -1.19
N VAL A 2 -23.27 -9.09 -0.85
CA VAL A 2 -21.94 -8.62 -1.28
C VAL A 2 -20.92 -9.23 -0.33
N MET A 3 -20.15 -10.20 -0.81
CA MET A 3 -19.06 -10.79 -0.06
C MET A 3 -17.96 -9.75 0.12
N ALA A 4 -17.95 -9.07 1.27
CA ALA A 4 -16.79 -8.34 1.73
C ALA A 4 -15.65 -9.36 1.91
N LEU A 5 -14.72 -9.38 0.96
CA LEU A 5 -13.54 -10.22 1.02
C LEU A 5 -12.63 -9.72 2.14
N SER A 6 -12.87 -10.20 3.35
CA SER A 6 -11.82 -10.31 4.35
C SER A 6 -10.73 -11.19 3.74
N ARG A 7 -9.68 -10.58 3.18
CA ARG A 7 -8.39 -11.28 3.00
C ARG A 7 -8.08 -11.97 4.33
N LYS A 8 -7.66 -13.23 4.37
CA LYS A 8 -7.40 -13.92 5.66
C LYS A 8 -6.46 -13.07 6.50
N LYS A 9 -6.69 -12.98 7.82
CA LYS A 9 -5.76 -12.29 8.74
C LYS A 9 -4.36 -12.85 8.45
N PRO A 10 -3.35 -12.00 8.17
CA PRO A 10 -2.04 -12.54 7.83
C PRO A 10 -1.49 -13.32 9.02
N ILE A 11 -0.91 -14.49 8.74
CA ILE A 11 -0.40 -15.44 9.72
C ILE A 11 0.98 -14.94 10.16
N GLY A 12 1.00 -14.00 11.10
CA GLY A 12 2.21 -13.37 11.62
C GLY A 12 1.92 -12.57 12.88
N TYR A 13 2.99 -12.27 13.63
CA TYR A 13 2.90 -11.41 14.82
C TYR A 13 3.25 -9.97 14.44
N PRO A 14 2.54 -8.96 14.98
CA PRO A 14 2.93 -7.56 14.83
C PRO A 14 4.38 -7.34 15.29
N GLU A 15 5.13 -6.61 14.49
CA GLU A 15 6.50 -6.21 14.74
C GLU A 15 6.54 -4.82 15.40
N ILE A 16 7.59 -4.58 16.18
CA ILE A 16 7.92 -3.22 16.62
C ILE A 16 8.33 -2.40 15.39
N SER A 17 7.79 -1.19 15.26
CA SER A 17 8.12 -0.27 14.16
C SER A 17 9.55 0.26 14.32
N PHE A 18 10.32 0.19 13.24
CA PHE A 18 11.62 0.84 13.05
C PHE A 18 11.55 2.02 12.08
N LEU A 19 10.36 2.47 11.71
CA LEU A 19 10.17 3.69 10.93
C LEU A 19 10.77 4.90 11.69
N SER A 20 11.33 5.84 10.96
CA SER A 20 11.95 7.06 11.52
C SER A 20 10.93 8.12 11.97
N PHE A 21 9.64 7.80 11.94
CA PHE A 21 8.52 8.68 12.27
C PHE A 21 7.40 7.89 12.97
N ASP A 22 6.50 8.62 13.63
CA ASP A 22 5.33 8.04 14.29
C ASP A 22 4.23 7.70 13.29
N VAL A 23 4.18 6.42 12.90
CA VAL A 23 3.21 5.89 11.94
C VAL A 23 1.78 5.88 12.49
N LEU A 24 1.59 5.81 13.81
CA LEU A 24 0.26 5.85 14.41
C LEU A 24 -0.29 7.28 14.39
N ALA A 25 0.55 8.27 14.70
CA ALA A 25 0.19 9.68 14.53
C ALA A 25 -0.10 10.01 13.06
N LEU A 26 0.68 9.48 12.12
CA LEU A 26 0.42 9.60 10.69
C LEU A 26 -0.94 8.98 10.33
N LEU A 27 -1.24 7.76 10.77
CA LEU A 27 -2.53 7.10 10.50
C LEU A 27 -3.72 7.92 11.01
N VAL A 28 -3.64 8.48 12.21
CA VAL A 28 -4.71 9.34 12.77
C VAL A 28 -4.90 10.58 11.92
N LYS A 29 -3.81 11.26 11.55
CA LYS A 29 -3.85 12.42 10.66
C LYS A 29 -4.52 12.08 9.32
N LEU A 30 -4.13 10.97 8.70
CA LEU A 30 -4.69 10.55 7.41
C LEU A 30 -6.17 10.19 7.49
N GLN A 31 -6.61 9.53 8.57
CA GLN A 31 -8.04 9.28 8.80
C GLN A 31 -8.83 10.58 8.85
N GLN A 32 -8.34 11.59 9.58
CA GLN A 32 -8.99 12.91 9.68
C GLN A 32 -9.02 13.64 8.33
N GLU A 33 -7.90 13.71 7.62
CA GLU A 33 -7.83 14.35 6.29
C GLU A 33 -8.74 13.67 5.27
N MET A 34 -8.88 12.34 5.38
CA MET A 34 -9.78 11.57 4.55
C MET A 34 -11.21 11.58 5.10
N GLY A 35 -11.54 12.27 6.19
CA GLY A 35 -12.91 12.29 6.75
C GLY A 35 -13.43 10.91 7.12
N LEU A 36 -12.57 10.06 7.70
CA LEU A 36 -12.86 8.70 8.15
C LEU A 36 -13.17 8.63 9.65
N ASP A 37 -13.39 9.75 10.32
CA ASP A 37 -13.63 9.82 11.77
C ASP A 37 -14.83 8.95 12.21
N SER A 38 -15.84 8.82 11.35
CA SER A 38 -17.03 8.00 11.62
C SER A 38 -16.83 6.51 11.35
N VAL A 39 -15.73 6.11 10.72
CA VAL A 39 -15.49 4.70 10.37
C VAL A 39 -15.13 3.90 11.61
N GLY A 40 -14.65 4.53 12.67
CA GLY A 40 -14.20 3.87 13.90
C GLY A 40 -12.71 3.57 13.88
N PRO A 41 -12.19 2.83 14.88
CA PRO A 41 -10.74 2.70 15.06
C PRO A 41 -10.11 1.92 13.91
N VAL A 42 -9.16 2.55 13.21
CA VAL A 42 -8.25 1.85 12.29
C VAL A 42 -6.97 1.49 13.03
N SER A 43 -6.58 0.22 12.98
CA SER A 43 -5.32 -0.27 13.52
C SER A 43 -4.25 -0.35 12.44
N PHE A 44 -2.98 -0.36 12.84
CA PHE A 44 -1.85 -0.55 11.96
C PHE A 44 -0.91 -1.61 12.52
N SER A 45 -0.35 -2.45 11.65
CA SER A 45 0.65 -3.45 12.03
C SER A 45 1.65 -3.69 10.90
N LEU A 46 2.93 -3.74 11.26
CA LEU A 46 3.99 -4.27 10.42
C LEU A 46 4.16 -5.74 10.73
N GLN A 47 4.16 -6.61 9.73
CA GLN A 47 4.38 -8.05 9.93
C GLN A 47 4.81 -8.75 8.65
N THR A 48 5.44 -9.92 8.81
CA THR A 48 5.76 -10.75 7.64
C THR A 48 4.45 -11.36 7.11
N MET A 49 4.19 -11.15 5.82
CA MET A 49 3.00 -11.66 5.13
C MET A 49 3.31 -11.89 3.64
N GLU A 50 2.34 -12.35 2.86
CA GLU A 50 2.58 -12.64 1.44
C GLU A 50 2.35 -11.44 0.52
N THR A 51 1.56 -10.45 0.94
CA THR A 51 1.29 -9.23 0.16
C THR A 51 2.11 -8.06 0.68
N LEU A 52 2.28 -7.02 -0.13
CA LEU A 52 3.06 -5.83 0.25
C LEU A 52 2.33 -5.00 1.32
N ALA A 53 1.02 -4.81 1.15
CA ALA A 53 0.11 -4.23 2.12
C ALA A 53 -1.29 -4.82 1.94
N CYS A 54 -2.15 -4.68 2.95
CA CYS A 54 -3.58 -4.86 2.82
C CYS A 54 -4.33 -4.23 4.00
N ILE A 55 -5.60 -3.89 3.78
CA ILE A 55 -6.56 -3.62 4.84
C ILE A 55 -7.57 -4.76 4.97
N ARG A 56 -8.01 -4.99 6.21
CA ARG A 56 -9.15 -5.85 6.52
C ARG A 56 -10.19 -5.05 7.28
N TRP A 57 -11.44 -5.23 6.90
CA TRP A 57 -12.58 -4.71 7.64
C TRP A 57 -13.73 -5.71 7.53
N GLU A 58 -14.64 -5.66 8.48
CA GLU A 58 -15.81 -6.56 8.52
C GLU A 58 -17.08 -5.77 8.24
N HIS A 59 -17.95 -6.32 7.40
CA HIS A 59 -19.23 -5.67 7.11
C HIS A 59 -20.06 -5.51 8.40
N GLY A 60 -20.55 -4.30 8.64
CA GLY A 60 -21.33 -3.98 9.85
C GLY A 60 -20.50 -3.78 11.12
N LYS A 61 -19.17 -3.86 11.05
CA LYS A 61 -18.30 -3.47 12.16
C LYS A 61 -17.55 -2.17 11.84
N PRO A 62 -17.44 -1.25 12.80
CA PRO A 62 -16.63 -0.06 12.64
C PRO A 62 -15.14 -0.44 12.64
N GLY A 63 -14.37 0.30 11.87
CA GLY A 63 -12.91 0.26 11.84
C GLY A 63 -12.35 -0.63 10.74
N GLY A 64 -11.04 -0.82 10.83
CA GLY A 64 -10.29 -1.69 9.95
C GLY A 64 -8.89 -1.96 10.49
N ASP A 65 -8.25 -3.01 10.01
CA ASP A 65 -6.88 -3.34 10.35
C ASP A 65 -6.01 -3.19 9.11
N VAL A 66 -5.07 -2.25 9.13
CA VAL A 66 -4.08 -2.04 8.07
C VAL A 66 -2.82 -2.84 8.39
N PHE A 67 -2.39 -3.65 7.43
CA PHE A 67 -1.21 -4.49 7.53
C PHE A 67 -0.20 -4.09 6.47
N PHE A 68 1.04 -3.89 6.89
CA PHE A 68 2.17 -3.61 6.01
C PHE A 68 3.18 -4.75 6.13
N HIS A 69 3.79 -5.14 5.01
CA HIS A 69 4.84 -6.13 5.03
C HIS A 69 6.08 -5.59 5.78
N SER A 70 6.82 -6.45 6.48
CA SER A 70 8.11 -6.14 7.14
C SER A 70 9.18 -5.52 6.23
N LEU A 71 8.95 -5.47 4.91
CA LEU A 71 9.84 -4.75 3.97
C LEU A 71 9.82 -3.25 4.25
N PHE A 72 8.69 -2.73 4.72
CA PHE A 72 8.54 -1.36 5.15
C PHE A 72 9.10 -1.09 6.55
N ASN A 73 9.45 -2.12 7.33
CA ASN A 73 9.82 -1.95 8.74
C ASN A 73 11.30 -1.57 8.92
N ARG A 74 11.69 -0.39 8.41
CA ARG A 74 13.06 0.10 8.44
C ARG A 74 13.13 1.63 8.53
N PRO A 75 14.19 2.20 9.13
CA PRO A 75 14.31 3.65 9.32
C PRO A 75 14.55 4.43 8.03
N ASP A 76 15.05 3.76 6.99
CA ASP A 76 15.35 4.31 5.67
C ASP A 76 14.16 4.23 4.69
N VAL A 77 12.99 3.80 5.15
CA VAL A 77 11.74 3.87 4.37
C VAL A 77 11.16 5.28 4.47
N PRO A 78 10.98 6.00 3.35
CA PRO A 78 10.49 7.37 3.38
C PRO A 78 9.04 7.46 3.86
N GLN A 79 8.74 8.48 4.67
CA GLN A 79 7.36 8.79 5.07
C GLN A 79 6.39 8.93 3.88
N PRO A 80 6.72 9.61 2.77
CA PRO A 80 5.81 9.72 1.62
C PRO A 80 5.41 8.38 1.00
N VAL A 81 6.24 7.33 1.13
CA VAL A 81 5.94 5.98 0.67
C VAL A 81 4.93 5.31 1.59
N ILE A 82 5.14 5.39 2.90
CA ILE A 82 4.18 4.86 3.88
C ILE A 82 2.85 5.61 3.80
N GLU A 83 2.88 6.93 3.63
CA GLU A 83 1.70 7.75 3.46
C GLU A 83 0.88 7.35 2.22
N HIS A 84 1.55 7.15 1.07
CA HIS A 84 0.89 6.66 -0.14
C HIS A 84 0.18 5.32 0.11
N VAL A 85 0.89 4.32 0.65
CA VAL A 85 0.30 3.00 0.89
C VAL A 85 -0.81 3.08 1.95
N LEU A 86 -0.68 3.92 2.99
CA LEU A 86 -1.75 4.09 3.98
C LEU A 86 -2.99 4.71 3.36
N ARG A 87 -2.85 5.75 2.53
CA ARG A 87 -3.97 6.37 1.83
C ARG A 87 -4.66 5.38 0.90
N HIS A 88 -3.90 4.55 0.18
CA HIS A 88 -4.44 3.46 -0.64
C HIS A 88 -5.30 2.50 0.20
N GLU A 89 -4.74 1.96 1.27
CA GLU A 89 -5.44 1.00 2.13
C GLU A 89 -6.67 1.62 2.83
N LEU A 90 -6.58 2.86 3.29
CA LEU A 90 -7.71 3.58 3.88
C LEU A 90 -8.82 3.88 2.85
N LEU A 91 -8.47 4.07 1.59
CA LEU A 91 -9.43 4.40 0.54
C LEU A 91 -10.43 3.27 0.30
N HIS A 92 -10.05 2.01 0.56
CA HIS A 92 -10.96 0.86 0.53
C HIS A 92 -12.13 0.97 1.53
N LEU A 93 -12.00 1.76 2.60
CA LEU A 93 -13.09 2.03 3.53
C LEU A 93 -14.13 3.01 2.95
N LYS A 94 -13.76 3.82 1.95
CA LYS A 94 -14.66 4.77 1.28
C LYS A 94 -15.25 4.22 0.00
N ILE A 95 -14.42 3.55 -0.78
CA ILE A 95 -14.74 3.09 -2.12
C ILE A 95 -14.66 1.57 -2.09
N PRO A 96 -15.79 0.88 -1.85
CA PRO A 96 -15.81 -0.56 -1.73
C PRO A 96 -15.59 -1.22 -3.09
N ALA A 97 -15.00 -2.42 -3.05
CA ALA A 97 -14.96 -3.33 -4.19
C ALA A 97 -16.38 -3.61 -4.71
N ARG A 98 -16.53 -3.77 -6.03
CA ARG A 98 -17.80 -4.12 -6.66
C ARG A 98 -17.61 -4.89 -7.95
N GLU A 99 -18.68 -5.54 -8.40
CA GLU A 99 -18.69 -6.26 -9.66
C GLU A 99 -18.94 -5.29 -10.84
N ILE A 100 -18.09 -5.35 -11.86
CA ILE A 100 -18.24 -4.64 -13.14
C ILE A 100 -17.98 -5.67 -14.24
N ASP A 101 -18.91 -5.80 -15.18
CA ASP A 101 -18.84 -6.75 -16.30
C ASP A 101 -18.53 -8.21 -15.88
N GLY A 102 -19.12 -8.67 -14.77
CA GLY A 102 -18.94 -10.03 -14.26
C GLY A 102 -17.60 -10.28 -13.55
N LYS A 103 -16.76 -9.24 -13.39
CA LYS A 103 -15.50 -9.30 -12.65
C LYS A 103 -15.63 -8.48 -11.37
N LEU A 104 -15.22 -9.08 -10.23
CA LEU A 104 -15.03 -8.33 -9.00
C LEU A 104 -13.77 -7.47 -9.14
N LEU A 105 -13.92 -6.15 -9.07
CA LEU A 105 -12.82 -5.20 -9.03
C LEU A 105 -12.65 -4.69 -7.60
N HIS A 106 -11.43 -4.78 -7.07
CA HIS A 106 -11.10 -4.22 -5.76
C HIS A 106 -10.94 -2.71 -5.82
N HIS A 107 -10.48 -2.22 -6.98
CA HIS A 107 -10.28 -0.81 -7.27
C HIS A 107 -11.11 -0.42 -8.51
N PRO A 108 -12.39 -0.07 -8.36
CA PRO A 108 -13.18 0.47 -9.47
C PRO A 108 -12.59 1.80 -9.97
N PRO A 109 -12.94 2.32 -11.16
CA PRO A 109 -12.34 3.53 -11.73
C PRO A 109 -12.28 4.74 -10.79
N GLU A 110 -13.33 5.01 -10.03
CA GLU A 110 -13.35 6.13 -9.07
C GLU A 110 -12.36 5.95 -7.90
N PHE A 111 -11.92 4.72 -7.60
CA PHE A 111 -10.86 4.46 -6.63
C PHE A 111 -9.56 5.09 -7.13
N TRP A 112 -9.22 4.88 -8.39
CA TRP A 112 -8.00 5.39 -8.99
C TRP A 112 -8.01 6.91 -9.14
N GLU A 113 -9.15 7.48 -9.51
CA GLU A 113 -9.34 8.93 -9.55
C GLU A 113 -9.13 9.55 -8.17
N ALA A 114 -9.74 8.96 -7.13
CA ALA A 114 -9.61 9.42 -5.76
C ALA A 114 -8.17 9.26 -5.23
N GLU A 115 -7.51 8.14 -5.51
CA GLU A 115 -6.11 7.92 -5.12
C GLU A 115 -5.19 8.95 -5.79
N GLN A 116 -5.38 9.22 -7.08
CA GLN A 116 -4.57 10.19 -7.81
C GLN A 116 -4.71 11.60 -7.24
N ALA A 117 -5.91 11.99 -6.80
CA ALA A 117 -6.14 13.26 -6.13
C ALA A 117 -5.53 13.31 -4.71
N LEU A 118 -5.58 12.21 -3.98
CA LEU A 118 -5.04 12.09 -2.61
C LEU A 118 -3.52 11.96 -2.55
N VAL A 119 -2.92 11.38 -3.60
CA VAL A 119 -1.50 11.03 -3.65
C VAL A 119 -0.89 11.51 -4.98
N PRO A 120 -0.75 12.83 -5.19
CA PRO A 120 -0.16 13.35 -6.43
C PRO A 120 1.30 12.90 -6.65
N TRP A 121 1.99 12.44 -5.60
CA TRP A 121 3.34 11.85 -5.67
C TRP A 121 3.36 10.32 -5.87
N LYS A 122 2.21 9.69 -6.17
CA LYS A 122 2.07 8.23 -6.33
C LYS A 122 3.13 7.63 -7.24
N SER A 123 3.40 8.25 -8.39
CA SER A 123 4.40 7.79 -9.35
C SER A 123 5.82 7.74 -8.76
N ALA A 124 6.19 8.75 -7.96
CA ALA A 124 7.48 8.75 -7.26
C ALA A 124 7.54 7.67 -6.17
N SER A 125 6.45 7.49 -5.41
CA SER A 125 6.38 6.43 -4.40
C SER A 125 6.46 5.03 -5.04
N TRP A 126 5.78 4.78 -6.16
CA TRP A 126 5.93 3.54 -6.92
C TRP A 126 7.33 3.36 -7.48
N GLY A 127 7.94 4.41 -8.04
CA GLY A 127 9.33 4.40 -8.49
C GLY A 127 10.29 3.99 -7.37
N TRP A 128 10.10 4.53 -6.17
CA TRP A 128 10.85 4.14 -4.97
C TRP A 128 10.63 2.66 -4.63
N MET A 129 9.37 2.18 -4.55
CA MET A 129 9.07 0.79 -4.21
C MET A 129 9.63 -0.20 -5.23
N VAL A 130 9.58 0.14 -6.52
CA VAL A 130 10.21 -0.67 -7.56
C VAL A 130 11.72 -0.70 -7.33
N LEU A 131 12.41 0.44 -7.21
CA LEU A 131 13.86 0.44 -7.02
C LEU A 131 14.30 -0.25 -5.72
N ALA A 132 13.56 -0.04 -4.62
CA ALA A 132 13.86 -0.64 -3.33
C ALA A 132 13.56 -2.15 -3.30
N PHE A 133 12.48 -2.60 -3.94
CA PHE A 133 11.95 -3.96 -3.73
C PHE A 133 11.92 -4.85 -4.99
N TRP A 134 12.34 -4.37 -6.18
CA TRP A 134 12.10 -5.07 -7.46
C TRP A 134 12.48 -6.55 -7.46
N GLU A 135 13.56 -6.92 -6.76
CA GLU A 135 14.01 -8.31 -6.74
C GLU A 135 13.04 -9.25 -6.01
N VAL A 136 12.22 -8.71 -5.12
CA VAL A 136 11.45 -9.46 -4.13
C VAL A 136 9.96 -9.16 -4.15
N ILE A 137 9.48 -8.25 -5.00
CA ILE A 137 8.05 -8.10 -5.27
C ILE A 137 7.65 -8.73 -6.60
N LYS A 138 6.38 -9.08 -6.73
CA LYS A 138 5.73 -9.51 -7.97
C LYS A 138 4.33 -8.93 -8.01
N THR A 139 4.03 -8.13 -9.02
CA THR A 139 2.67 -7.67 -9.28
C THR A 139 1.83 -8.78 -9.91
N ASP A 140 0.60 -8.90 -9.45
CA ASP A 140 -0.45 -9.76 -9.96
C ASP A 140 -1.63 -8.88 -10.40
N ILE A 141 -1.55 -8.39 -11.64
CA ILE A 141 -2.51 -7.45 -12.24
C ILE A 141 -3.94 -8.03 -12.23
N PRO A 142 -4.19 -9.29 -12.64
CA PRO A 142 -5.54 -9.84 -12.63
C PRO A 142 -6.24 -9.80 -11.27
N ASN A 143 -5.47 -9.94 -10.17
CA ASN A 143 -5.96 -9.97 -8.80
C ASN A 143 -5.71 -8.66 -8.03
N GLU A 144 -5.23 -7.62 -8.71
CA GLU A 144 -4.95 -6.30 -8.14
C GLU A 144 -4.11 -6.37 -6.85
N CYS A 145 -3.00 -7.11 -6.90
CA CYS A 145 -2.19 -7.41 -5.73
C CYS A 145 -0.69 -7.36 -6.01
N VAL A 146 0.11 -7.04 -4.98
CA VAL A 146 1.57 -7.15 -5.01
C VAL A 146 2.03 -8.18 -4.00
N TRP A 147 2.62 -9.26 -4.49
CA TRP A 147 3.17 -10.36 -3.71
C TRP A 147 4.62 -10.10 -3.32
N VAL A 148 5.02 -10.55 -2.13
CA VAL A 148 6.38 -10.53 -1.62
C VAL A 148 6.98 -11.93 -1.66
N LYS A 149 8.13 -12.08 -2.32
CA LYS A 149 8.87 -13.34 -2.45
C LYS A 149 9.49 -13.72 -1.11
N LYS A 150 9.58 -15.02 -0.82
CA LYS A 150 10.23 -15.56 0.40
C LYS A 150 11.68 -15.10 0.59
N SER A 151 12.37 -14.71 -0.49
CA SER A 151 13.74 -14.21 -0.47
C SER A 151 13.89 -12.75 -0.03
N TRP A 152 12.80 -12.06 0.37
CA TRP A 152 12.80 -10.63 0.71
C TRP A 152 13.87 -10.22 1.73
N ARG A 153 14.20 -11.10 2.68
CA ARG A 153 15.22 -10.85 3.72
C ARG A 153 16.61 -10.55 3.15
N LYS A 154 16.91 -10.92 1.90
CA LYS A 154 18.18 -10.57 1.24
C LYS A 154 18.38 -9.05 1.11
N LEU A 155 17.29 -8.29 1.01
CA LEU A 155 17.32 -6.83 0.92
C LEU A 155 17.62 -6.15 2.25
N GLN A 156 17.55 -6.86 3.38
CA GLN A 156 17.89 -6.30 4.69
C GLN A 156 19.39 -5.99 4.87
N LYS A 157 20.23 -6.41 3.92
CA LYS A 157 21.69 -6.20 3.96
C LYS A 157 22.16 -4.86 3.41
N TYR A 158 21.31 -4.16 2.67
CA TYR A 158 21.67 -2.93 1.97
C TYR A 158 20.69 -1.80 2.33
N PRO A 159 21.14 -0.54 2.35
CA PRO A 159 20.24 0.60 2.49
C PRO A 159 19.29 0.68 1.30
N TYR A 160 18.07 1.15 1.54
CA TYR A 160 17.15 1.51 0.46
C TYR A 160 17.56 2.84 -0.19
N PRO A 161 17.10 3.10 -1.43
CA PRO A 161 17.28 4.41 -2.07
C PRO A 161 16.74 5.53 -1.19
N SER A 162 17.37 6.71 -1.20
CA SER A 162 16.82 7.88 -0.53
C SER A 162 15.62 8.42 -1.30
N TRP A 163 14.70 9.10 -0.61
CA TRP A 163 13.59 9.80 -1.27
C TRP A 163 14.10 10.90 -2.22
N GLN A 164 15.13 11.64 -1.81
CA GLN A 164 15.71 12.70 -2.65
C GLN A 164 16.25 12.16 -3.97
N MET A 165 16.86 10.97 -3.98
CA MET A 165 17.32 10.32 -5.21
C MET A 165 16.17 10.10 -6.22
N ILE A 166 14.96 9.80 -5.73
CA ILE A 166 13.78 9.61 -6.58
C ILE A 166 13.31 10.95 -7.16
N LEU A 167 13.33 12.00 -6.36
CA LEU A 167 12.91 13.33 -6.80
C LEU A 167 13.89 13.94 -7.81
N ASP A 168 15.19 13.72 -7.61
CA ASP A 168 16.25 14.28 -8.45
C ASP A 168 16.34 13.62 -9.83
N ASP A 169 15.99 12.35 -9.93
CA ASP A 169 16.14 11.58 -11.16
C ASP A 169 14.94 10.67 -11.43
N GLN A 170 13.87 11.29 -11.92
CA GLN A 170 12.67 10.57 -12.31
C GLN A 170 12.88 9.68 -13.56
N SER A 171 13.95 9.93 -14.31
CA SER A 171 14.29 9.18 -15.53
C SER A 171 14.81 7.77 -15.22
N ARG A 172 15.42 7.55 -14.04
CA ARG A 172 15.90 6.21 -13.61
C ARG A 172 14.82 5.14 -13.51
N TYR A 173 13.57 5.55 -13.45
CA TYR A 173 12.43 4.65 -13.46
C TYR A 173 11.48 4.96 -14.61
N SER A 174 11.86 5.76 -15.63
CA SER A 174 11.06 5.96 -16.84
C SER A 174 10.99 4.72 -17.72
N ASP A 175 12.04 3.90 -17.77
CA ASP A 175 12.00 2.58 -18.44
C ASP A 175 11.04 1.62 -17.73
N LYS A 176 10.87 1.85 -16.42
CA LYS A 176 9.88 1.18 -15.59
C LYS A 176 8.55 1.93 -15.61
N GLN A 177 8.47 3.19 -16.06
CA GLN A 177 7.21 3.94 -16.14
C GLN A 177 6.26 3.27 -17.09
N GLY A 178 6.70 2.67 -18.20
CA GLY A 178 5.79 1.87 -19.04
C GLY A 178 5.18 0.66 -18.29
N GLN A 179 5.95 0.00 -17.42
CA GLN A 179 5.44 -1.10 -16.58
C GLN A 179 4.61 -0.60 -15.40
N ILE A 180 4.99 0.53 -14.80
CA ILE A 180 4.29 1.24 -13.73
C ILE A 180 3.01 1.86 -14.27
N GLN A 181 2.98 2.30 -15.52
CA GLN A 181 1.84 2.90 -16.21
C GLN A 181 0.90 1.82 -16.71
N ILE A 182 1.40 0.72 -17.28
CA ILE A 182 0.59 -0.49 -17.46
C ILE A 182 0.06 -0.98 -16.11
N LEU A 183 0.85 -0.94 -15.02
CA LEU A 183 0.34 -1.21 -13.68
C LEU A 183 -0.73 -0.19 -13.26
N MET A 184 -0.54 1.11 -13.48
CA MET A 184 -1.44 2.18 -13.04
C MET A 184 -2.68 2.33 -13.94
N GLU A 185 -2.65 1.77 -15.14
CA GLU A 185 -3.74 1.75 -16.12
C GLU A 185 -4.44 0.38 -16.20
N SER A 186 -3.81 -0.69 -15.69
CA SER A 186 -4.37 -2.06 -15.65
C SER A 186 -4.71 -2.55 -14.25
N LEU A 187 -4.29 -1.83 -13.21
CA LEU A 187 -4.87 -1.89 -11.87
C LEU A 187 -6.00 -0.86 -11.85
#